data_AF-V4LXT8-F1
#
_entry.id   AF-V4LXT8-F1
#
_cell.length_a   1.000
_cell.length_b   1.000
_cell.length_c   1.000
_cell.angle_alpha   90.00
_cell.angle_beta   90.00
_cell.angle_gamma   90.00
#
_symmetry.space_group_name_H-M   'P 1'
#
loop_
_entity.id
_entity.type
_entity.pdbx_description
1 polymer ?
#
loop_
_entity_poly.entity_id
_entity_poly.type
_entity_poly.pdbx_seq_one_letter_code
_entity_poly.pdbx_strand_id
1 'polypeptide(L)'
;MNLRLYLKEFEESFDMEKAVCNHGFFMMAPNIWNPKTRSLSQPLTVSNSSSVNVTISHPRTLSFLVIQVHGINNVSRVGEELILQQVARMLRISPEGQRDVTKFQEVYEAAKTSGFGRIFRSPSLFEDMVNSILLCNTTWERTLGMASKLCAAFFSSI
;
A
#
# COMPACT_ATOMS: atom_id res chain seq x y z
N MET A 1 -4.93 -17.69 0.23
CA MET A 1 -6.39 -17.39 0.44
C MET A 1 -6.69 -15.96 -0.03
N ASN A 2 -7.97 -15.56 -0.19
CA ASN A 2 -8.32 -14.19 -0.62
C ASN A 2 -9.13 -13.45 0.44
N LEU A 3 -8.64 -12.28 0.85
CA LEU A 3 -9.35 -11.32 1.69
C LEU A 3 -9.97 -10.22 0.83
N ARG A 4 -11.01 -9.57 1.35
CA ARG A 4 -11.77 -8.52 0.67
C ARG A 4 -11.81 -7.26 1.53
N LEU A 5 -11.34 -6.15 0.99
CA LEU A 5 -11.48 -4.83 1.62
C LEU A 5 -12.48 -3.99 0.81
N TYR A 6 -13.69 -3.82 1.33
CA TYR A 6 -14.76 -3.08 0.65
C TYR A 6 -14.48 -1.58 0.63
N LEU A 7 -14.62 -0.98 -0.56
CA LEU A 7 -14.39 0.44 -0.79
C LEU A 7 -15.55 1.31 -0.28
N LYS A 8 -16.77 0.77 -0.17
CA LYS A 8 -17.95 1.51 0.33
C LYS A 8 -18.10 2.85 -0.40
N GLU A 9 -18.12 3.96 0.33
CA GLU A 9 -18.23 5.34 -0.19
C GLU A 9 -17.08 5.78 -1.11
N PHE A 10 -15.98 5.01 -1.21
CA PHE A 10 -14.84 5.32 -2.06
C PHE A 10 -14.94 4.70 -3.46
N GLU A 11 -15.91 3.82 -3.71
CA GLU A 11 -15.99 2.98 -4.92
C GLU A 11 -15.88 3.77 -6.23
N GLU A 12 -16.61 4.88 -6.36
CA GLU A 12 -16.66 5.66 -7.61
C GLU A 12 -15.39 6.47 -7.89
N SER A 13 -14.61 6.78 -6.84
CA SER A 13 -13.45 7.69 -6.95
C SER A 13 -12.10 7.00 -6.75
N PHE A 14 -12.09 5.74 -6.33
CA PHE A 14 -10.86 5.02 -6.04
C PHE A 14 -10.26 4.41 -7.31
N ASP A 15 -9.00 4.76 -7.59
CA ASP A 15 -8.19 4.10 -8.61
C ASP A 15 -6.90 3.58 -7.94
N MET A 16 -6.68 2.27 -8.00
CA MET A 16 -5.56 1.59 -7.34
C MET A 16 -4.20 2.06 -7.87
N GLU A 17 -4.07 2.22 -9.19
CA GLU A 17 -2.81 2.65 -9.80
C GLU A 17 -2.48 4.08 -9.39
N LYS A 18 -3.46 4.98 -9.40
CA LYS A 18 -3.26 6.36 -8.92
C LYS A 18 -3.03 6.42 -7.41
N ALA A 19 -3.64 5.54 -6.63
CA ALA A 19 -3.43 5.49 -5.18
C ALA A 19 -2.01 5.01 -4.84
N VAL A 20 -1.48 4.01 -5.54
CA VAL A 20 -0.14 3.45 -5.28
C VAL A 20 0.95 4.27 -5.96
N CYS A 21 0.82 4.55 -7.25
CA CYS A 21 1.85 5.19 -8.08
C CYS A 21 1.78 6.72 -8.06
N ASN A 22 1.50 7.31 -6.90
CA ASN A 22 1.39 8.77 -6.80
C ASN A 22 2.73 9.48 -6.48
N HIS A 23 3.66 8.79 -5.82
CA HIS A 23 5.02 9.25 -5.54
C HIS A 23 5.96 8.04 -5.49
N GLY A 24 7.26 8.25 -5.33
CA GLY A 24 8.26 7.18 -5.48
C GLY A 24 8.17 6.01 -4.48
N PHE A 25 7.45 6.10 -3.36
CA PHE A 25 7.57 5.10 -2.27
C PHE A 25 7.11 3.69 -2.66
N PHE A 26 6.21 3.53 -3.63
CA PHE A 26 5.85 2.20 -4.13
C PHE A 26 7.03 1.46 -4.80
N MET A 27 8.11 2.16 -5.14
CA MET A 27 9.34 1.58 -5.69
C MET A 27 10.32 1.14 -4.59
N MET A 28 10.13 1.60 -3.34
CA MET A 28 11.00 1.22 -2.22
C MET A 28 10.63 -0.19 -1.74
N ALA A 29 11.63 -1.05 -1.63
CA ALA A 29 11.47 -2.35 -0.99
C ALA A 29 10.83 -2.18 0.41
N PRO A 30 9.90 -3.07 0.81
CA PRO A 30 9.60 -4.34 0.18
C PRO A 30 8.49 -4.29 -0.88
N ASN A 31 8.06 -3.10 -1.30
CA ASN A 31 7.01 -2.94 -2.31
C ASN A 31 7.47 -3.47 -3.68
N ILE A 32 6.59 -4.23 -4.35
CA ILE A 32 6.74 -4.65 -5.74
C ILE A 32 5.46 -4.28 -6.49
N TRP A 33 5.52 -3.23 -7.30
CA TRP A 33 4.43 -2.86 -8.19
C TRP A 33 4.56 -3.58 -9.54
N ASN A 34 3.50 -4.26 -9.96
CA ASN A 34 3.40 -4.84 -11.29
C ASN A 34 2.49 -3.97 -12.18
N PRO A 35 3.03 -3.24 -13.17
CA PRO A 35 2.23 -2.37 -14.03
C PRO A 35 1.31 -3.13 -14.98
N LYS A 36 1.63 -4.39 -15.34
CA LYS A 36 0.79 -5.20 -16.24
C LYS A 36 -0.50 -5.64 -15.57
N THR A 37 -0.41 -6.02 -14.29
CA THR A 37 -1.56 -6.52 -13.51
C THR A 37 -2.16 -5.45 -12.60
N ARG A 38 -1.54 -4.26 -12.52
CA ARG A 38 -1.89 -3.17 -11.60
C ARG A 38 -2.05 -3.65 -10.15
N SER A 39 -1.05 -4.40 -9.70
CA SER A 39 -1.07 -5.03 -8.38
C SER A 39 0.18 -4.70 -7.59
N LEU A 40 0.00 -4.53 -6.28
CA LEU A 40 1.08 -4.28 -5.33
C LEU A 40 1.32 -5.55 -4.51
N SER A 41 2.55 -6.04 -4.49
CA SER A 41 2.96 -7.15 -3.64
C SER A 41 3.93 -6.69 -2.57
N GLN A 42 3.75 -7.19 -1.35
CA GLN A 42 4.67 -6.99 -0.22
C GLN A 42 4.34 -7.95 0.94
N PRO A 43 5.26 -8.18 1.89
CA PRO A 43 4.94 -8.79 3.15
C PRO A 43 4.10 -7.87 4.03
N LEU A 44 3.08 -8.41 4.70
CA LEU A 44 2.32 -7.74 5.76
C LEU A 44 2.35 -8.53 7.04
N THR A 45 2.33 -7.83 8.17
CA THR A 45 2.37 -8.43 9.50
C THR A 45 1.03 -9.10 9.85
N VAL A 46 1.06 -10.34 10.32
CA VAL A 46 -0.14 -11.07 10.81
C VAL A 46 -0.12 -11.30 12.33
N SER A 47 1.05 -11.14 12.96
CA SER A 47 1.26 -11.14 14.40
C SER A 47 2.60 -10.46 14.72
N ASN A 48 2.91 -10.21 15.99
CA ASN A 48 4.15 -9.52 16.40
C ASN A 48 5.45 -10.13 15.85
N SER A 49 5.45 -11.40 15.45
CA SER A 49 6.64 -12.13 15.00
C SER A 49 6.46 -12.81 13.64
N SER A 50 5.35 -12.54 12.93
CA SER A 50 5.06 -13.22 11.66
C SER A 50 4.53 -12.25 10.61
N SER A 51 4.97 -12.48 9.37
CA SER A 51 4.52 -11.78 8.18
C SER A 51 4.19 -12.77 7.07
N VAL A 52 3.33 -12.34 6.15
CA VAL A 52 2.91 -13.13 5.00
C VAL A 52 2.98 -12.27 3.76
N ASN A 53 3.42 -12.84 2.64
CA ASN A 53 3.36 -12.15 1.36
C ASN A 53 1.91 -11.99 0.93
N VAL A 54 1.55 -10.78 0.52
CA VAL A 54 0.26 -10.49 -0.09
C VAL A 54 0.42 -9.86 -1.47
N THR A 55 -0.60 -10.03 -2.30
CA THR A 55 -0.80 -9.26 -3.52
C THR A 55 -2.14 -8.55 -3.46
N ILE A 56 -2.12 -7.22 -3.58
CA ILE A 56 -3.28 -6.34 -3.51
C ILE A 56 -3.59 -5.90 -4.94
N SER A 57 -4.85 -6.05 -5.34
CA SER A 57 -5.33 -5.63 -6.66
C SER A 57 -6.76 -5.11 -6.60
N HIS A 58 -7.14 -4.30 -7.58
CA HIS A 58 -8.50 -3.80 -7.73
C HIS A 58 -9.03 -4.08 -9.13
N PRO A 59 -9.75 -5.19 -9.33
CA PRO A 59 -10.52 -5.38 -10.55
C PRO A 59 -11.60 -4.30 -10.65
N ARG A 60 -11.65 -3.56 -11.77
CA ARG A 60 -12.56 -2.41 -11.97
C ARG A 60 -14.06 -2.77 -11.85
N THR A 61 -14.41 -4.05 -11.92
CA THR A 61 -15.78 -4.56 -11.80
C THR A 61 -16.19 -4.86 -10.36
N LEU A 62 -15.30 -4.71 -9.37
CA LEU A 62 -15.55 -5.07 -7.98
C LEU A 62 -15.58 -3.83 -7.08
N SER A 63 -16.53 -3.83 -6.14
CA SER A 63 -16.67 -2.82 -5.07
C SER A 63 -15.68 -2.99 -3.92
N PHE A 64 -14.68 -3.87 -4.08
CA PHE A 64 -13.69 -4.20 -3.07
C PHE A 64 -12.32 -4.51 -3.68
N LEU A 65 -11.29 -4.30 -2.89
CA LEU A 65 -9.94 -4.76 -3.18
C LEU A 65 -9.81 -6.25 -2.90
N VAL A 66 -9.11 -6.94 -3.79
CA VAL A 66 -8.73 -8.34 -3.63
C VAL A 66 -7.32 -8.39 -3.05
N ILE A 67 -7.19 -9.00 -1.86
CA ILE A 67 -5.92 -9.20 -1.17
C ILE A 67 -5.64 -10.70 -1.16
N GLN A 68 -4.76 -11.14 -2.03
CA GLN A 68 -4.34 -12.54 -2.11
C GLN A 68 -3.22 -12.77 -1.11
N VAL A 69 -3.41 -13.68 -0.16
CA VAL A 69 -2.42 -14.10 0.83
C VAL A 69 -1.73 -15.38 0.35
N HIS A 70 -0.40 -15.36 0.31
CA HIS A 70 0.44 -16.41 -0.25
C HIS A 70 1.11 -17.28 0.83
N GLY A 71 1.50 -18.50 0.46
CA GLY A 71 2.29 -19.40 1.31
C GLY A 71 1.55 -20.06 2.47
N ILE A 72 0.30 -19.67 2.73
CA ILE A 72 -0.51 -20.21 3.82
C ILE A 72 -1.97 -20.45 3.38
N ASN A 73 -2.58 -21.46 4.00
CA ASN A 73 -3.96 -21.85 3.70
C ASN A 73 -4.98 -21.06 4.53
N ASN A 74 -4.61 -20.60 5.72
CA ASN A 74 -5.50 -19.84 6.59
C ASN A 74 -4.72 -18.86 7.47
N VAL A 75 -5.33 -17.73 7.79
CA VAL A 75 -4.84 -16.74 8.77
C VAL A 75 -5.82 -16.73 9.94
N SER A 76 -5.36 -16.46 11.15
CA SER A 76 -6.27 -16.23 12.26
C SER A 76 -7.13 -14.99 11.98
N ARG A 77 -8.35 -14.92 12.53
CA ARG A 77 -9.22 -13.74 12.38
C ARG A 77 -8.51 -12.43 12.76
N VAL A 78 -7.70 -12.45 13.83
CA VAL A 78 -6.90 -11.30 14.25
C VAL A 78 -5.87 -10.92 13.17
N GLY A 79 -5.21 -11.89 12.55
CA GLY A 79 -4.27 -11.64 11.46
C GLY A 79 -4.94 -11.12 10.20
N GLU A 80 -6.16 -11.58 9.87
CA GLU A 80 -6.95 -11.01 8.78
C GLU A 80 -7.28 -9.54 9.03
N GLU A 81 -7.73 -9.22 10.24
CA GLU A 81 -8.03 -7.84 10.65
C GLU A 81 -6.77 -6.95 10.56
N LEU A 82 -5.61 -7.45 10.97
CA LEU A 82 -4.33 -6.74 10.84
C LEU A 82 -3.93 -6.51 9.38
N ILE A 83 -4.10 -7.50 8.49
CA ILE A 83 -3.84 -7.33 7.05
C ILE A 83 -4.75 -6.24 6.48
N LEU A 84 -6.06 -6.31 6.76
CA LEU A 84 -7.03 -5.35 6.27
C LEU A 84 -6.73 -3.93 6.77
N GLN A 85 -6.33 -3.77 8.03
CA GLN A 85 -5.94 -2.48 8.60
C GLN A 85 -4.68 -1.91 7.94
N GLN A 86 -3.65 -2.73 7.70
CA GLN A 86 -2.44 -2.30 7.00
C GLN A 86 -2.75 -1.86 5.57
N VAL A 87 -3.53 -2.63 4.80
CA VAL A 87 -3.93 -2.26 3.43
C VAL A 87 -4.77 -0.98 3.42
N ALA A 88 -5.72 -0.85 4.35
CA ALA A 88 -6.52 0.36 4.49
C ALA A 88 -5.65 1.58 4.81
N ARG A 89 -4.64 1.44 5.69
CA ARG A 89 -3.66 2.50 5.98
C ARG A 89 -2.88 2.88 4.72
N MET A 90 -2.28 1.90 4.04
CA MET A 90 -1.41 2.12 2.88
C MET A 90 -2.14 2.90 1.78
N LEU A 91 -3.40 2.57 1.54
CA LEU A 91 -4.23 3.18 0.49
C LEU A 91 -5.11 4.33 1.03
N ARG A 92 -4.97 4.68 2.31
CA ARG A 92 -5.76 5.70 3.04
C ARG A 92 -7.27 5.51 2.90
N ILE A 93 -7.74 4.27 2.91
CA ILE A 93 -9.16 3.89 2.82
C ILE A 93 -9.80 4.16 4.18
N SER A 94 -10.12 5.42 4.42
CA SER A 94 -10.84 5.90 5.61
C SER A 94 -11.61 7.19 5.28
N PRO A 95 -12.63 7.55 6.07
CA PRO A 95 -13.35 8.81 5.90
C PRO A 95 -12.42 10.04 5.95
N GLU A 96 -11.41 10.03 6.82
CA GLU A 96 -10.38 11.08 6.91
C GLU A 96 -9.60 11.18 5.61
N GLY A 97 -9.14 10.03 5.09
CA GLY A 97 -8.40 9.97 3.84
C GLY A 97 -9.20 10.51 2.66
N GLN A 98 -10.51 10.21 2.60
CA GLN A 98 -11.37 10.76 1.55
C GLN A 98 -11.60 12.26 1.70
N ARG A 99 -11.83 12.76 2.93
CA ARG A 99 -11.94 14.20 3.18
C ARG A 99 -10.69 14.96 2.73
N ASP A 100 -9.50 14.42 2.99
CA ASP A 100 -8.23 15.03 2.56
C ASP A 100 -8.12 15.09 1.04
N VAL A 101 -8.49 14.01 0.34
CA VAL A 101 -8.50 13.97 -1.13
C VAL A 101 -9.48 14.98 -1.70
N THR A 102 -10.71 15.01 -1.19
CA THR A 102 -11.74 15.96 -1.65
C THR A 102 -11.28 17.41 -1.45
N LYS A 103 -10.78 17.76 -0.26
CA LYS A 103 -10.26 19.12 0.00
C LYS A 103 -9.11 19.50 -0.92
N PHE A 104 -8.19 18.58 -1.20
CA PHE A 104 -7.09 18.84 -2.13
C PHE A 104 -7.61 19.10 -3.55
N GLN A 105 -8.58 18.31 -4.00
CA GLN A 105 -9.19 18.44 -5.33
C GLN A 105 -10.08 19.69 -5.48
N GLU A 106 -10.65 20.20 -4.40
CA GLU A 106 -11.36 21.49 -4.37
C GLU A 106 -10.41 22.67 -4.58
N VAL A 107 -9.19 22.59 -4.04
CA VAL A 107 -8.16 23.63 -4.22
C VAL A 107 -7.46 23.51 -5.57
N TYR A 108 -7.35 22.30 -6.11
CA TYR A 108 -6.63 22.03 -7.36
C TYR A 108 -7.46 21.14 -8.30
N GLU A 109 -8.25 21.79 -9.15
CA GLU A 109 -9.20 21.14 -10.07
C GLU A 109 -8.54 20.12 -11.01
N ALA A 110 -7.31 20.38 -11.48
CA ALA A 110 -6.58 19.45 -12.33
C ALA A 110 -6.29 18.10 -11.64
N ALA A 111 -6.15 18.07 -10.30
CA ALA A 111 -6.08 16.80 -9.56
C ALA A 111 -7.41 16.04 -9.60
N LYS A 112 -8.54 16.75 -9.57
CA LYS A 112 -9.87 16.13 -9.68
C LYS A 112 -10.02 15.45 -11.04
N THR A 113 -9.73 16.16 -12.13
CA THR A 113 -9.80 15.63 -13.49
C THR A 113 -8.87 14.44 -13.70
N SER A 114 -7.67 14.49 -13.12
CA SER A 114 -6.70 13.39 -13.21
C SER A 114 -6.92 12.29 -12.18
N GLY A 115 -7.88 12.40 -11.25
CA GLY A 115 -8.12 11.43 -10.18
C GLY A 115 -6.96 11.31 -9.17
N PHE A 116 -6.14 12.36 -9.04
CA PHE A 116 -4.97 12.43 -8.16
C PHE A 116 -5.34 12.99 -6.78
N GLY A 117 -4.49 12.74 -5.78
CA GLY A 117 -4.62 13.33 -4.44
C GLY A 117 -4.52 12.34 -3.28
N ARG A 118 -4.70 11.04 -3.56
CA ARG A 118 -4.56 9.98 -2.56
C ARG A 118 -3.09 9.61 -2.39
N ILE A 119 -2.55 9.80 -1.19
CA ILE A 119 -1.13 9.57 -0.88
C ILE A 119 -0.92 8.16 -0.33
N PHE A 120 -0.07 7.37 -0.97
CA PHE A 120 0.33 6.04 -0.52
C PHE A 120 1.13 6.13 0.78
N ARG A 121 1.01 5.12 1.65
CA ARG A 121 1.78 5.03 2.89
C ARG A 121 2.35 3.64 3.05
N SER A 122 3.38 3.51 3.89
CA SER A 122 3.81 2.20 4.34
C SER A 122 2.75 1.56 5.26
N PRO A 123 2.75 0.22 5.39
CA PRO A 123 1.81 -0.53 6.25
C PRO A 123 1.91 -0.18 7.74
N SER A 124 3.01 0.45 8.18
CA SER A 124 3.20 0.87 9.57
C SER A 124 3.86 2.25 9.67
N LEU A 125 3.67 2.91 10.82
CA LEU A 125 4.39 4.15 11.14
C LEU A 125 5.91 3.93 11.22
N PHE A 126 6.33 2.78 11.75
CA PHE A 126 7.74 2.42 11.83
C PHE A 126 8.39 2.45 10.44
N GLU A 127 7.76 1.82 9.46
CA GLU A 127 8.30 1.80 8.10
C GLU A 127 8.26 3.18 7.43
N ASP A 128 7.23 4.00 7.66
CA ASP A 128 7.22 5.40 7.21
C ASP A 128 8.43 6.19 7.78
N MET A 129 8.77 5.98 9.06
CA MET A 129 9.93 6.62 9.71
C MET A 129 11.26 6.13 9.11
N VAL A 130 11.40 4.81 8.91
CA VAL A 130 12.59 4.23 8.27
C VAL A 130 12.76 4.80 6.86
N ASN A 131 11.69 4.80 6.05
CA ASN A 131 11.73 5.35 4.70
C ASN A 131 12.10 6.83 4.70
N SER A 132 11.60 7.61 5.67
CA SER A 132 11.97 9.02 5.84
C SER A 132 13.46 9.20 6.17
N ILE A 133 14.03 8.36 7.04
CA ILE A 133 15.46 8.39 7.37
C ILE A 133 16.31 8.04 6.15
N LEU A 134 15.90 7.04 5.36
CA LEU A 134 16.61 6.61 4.15
C LEU A 134 16.60 7.65 3.03
N LEU A 135 15.74 8.67 3.11
CA LEU A 135 15.70 9.79 2.15
C LEU A 135 16.68 10.91 2.49
N CYS A 136 17.21 10.95 3.72
CA CYS A 136 18.04 12.06 4.18
C CYS A 136 19.41 12.07 3.47
N ASN A 137 19.78 13.23 2.90
CA ASN A 137 21.11 13.53 2.36
C ASN A 137 21.65 12.51 1.33
N THR A 138 20.75 11.95 0.52
CA THR A 138 21.11 10.94 -0.47
C THR A 138 20.28 11.07 -1.75
N THR A 139 20.71 10.42 -2.81
CA THR A 139 19.94 10.35 -4.06
C THR A 139 18.85 9.29 -3.96
N TRP A 140 17.80 9.43 -4.77
CA TRP A 140 16.71 8.44 -4.84
C TRP A 140 17.21 7.03 -5.13
N GLU A 141 18.13 6.86 -6.09
CA GLU A 141 18.74 5.56 -6.41
C GLU A 141 19.42 4.93 -5.19
N ARG A 142 20.14 5.73 -4.40
CA ARG A 142 20.78 5.25 -3.17
C ARG A 142 19.74 4.91 -2.10
N THR A 143 18.66 5.68 -1.98
CA THR A 143 17.52 5.34 -1.10
C THR A 143 16.94 3.98 -1.45
N LEU A 144 16.67 3.71 -2.73
CA LEU A 144 16.18 2.41 -3.20
C LEU A 144 17.16 1.28 -2.83
N GLY A 145 18.46 1.51 -3.07
CA GLY A 145 19.51 0.56 -2.72
C GLY A 145 19.62 0.29 -1.22
N MET A 146 19.46 1.31 -0.37
CA MET A 146 19.47 1.14 1.08
C MET A 146 18.24 0.39 1.58
N ALA A 147 17.04 0.71 1.07
CA ALA A 147 15.82 -0.02 1.41
C ALA A 147 15.94 -1.50 1.04
N SER A 148 16.42 -1.80 -0.17
CA SER A 148 16.65 -3.18 -0.62
C SER A 148 17.65 -3.93 0.27
N LYS A 149 18.77 -3.31 0.63
CA LYS A 149 19.78 -3.90 1.53
C LYS A 149 19.25 -4.13 2.94
N LEU A 150 18.45 -3.21 3.46
CA LEU A 150 17.81 -3.35 4.76
C LEU A 150 16.84 -4.53 4.74
N CYS A 151 16.02 -4.63 3.70
CA CYS A 151 15.14 -5.77 3.52
C CYS A 151 15.92 -7.09 3.45
N ALA A 152 16.98 -7.17 2.64
CA ALA A 152 17.81 -8.36 2.52
C ALA A 152 18.51 -8.76 3.84
N ALA A 153 18.86 -7.80 4.69
CA ALA A 153 19.54 -8.05 5.96
C ALA A 153 18.60 -8.58 7.06
N PHE A 154 17.34 -8.15 7.07
CA PHE A 154 16.38 -8.46 8.15
C PHE A 154 15.26 -9.42 7.72
N PHE A 155 15.05 -9.61 6.43
CA PHE A 155 14.03 -10.49 5.87
C PHE A 155 14.70 -11.43 4.86
N SER A 156 15.29 -12.51 5.39
CA SER A 156 15.92 -13.56 4.58
C SER A 156 14.85 -14.31 3.77
N SER A 157 14.91 -14.19 2.44
CA SER A 157 14.15 -14.97 1.46
C SER A 157 12.68 -15.19 1.81
N ILE A 158 11.84 -14.22 1.45
CA ILE A 158 10.41 -14.47 1.21
C ILE A 158 10.22 -14.91 -0.24
#